data_AF-A0A077AW14-F1
#
_entry.id   AF-A0A077AW14-F1
#
_cell.length_a   1.000
_cell.length_b   1.000
_cell.length_c   1.000
_cell.angle_alpha   90.00
_cell.angle_beta   90.00
_cell.angle_gamma   90.00
#
_symmetry.space_group_name_H-M   'P 1'
#
loop_
_entity.id
_entity.type
_entity.pdbx_description
1 polymer ?
#
loop_
_entity_poly.entity_id
_entity_poly.type
_entity_poly.pdbx_seq_one_letter_code
_entity_poly.pdbx_strand_id
1 'polypeptide(L)'
;MDLKIIISNIFIICMNLILFVHSAEDNEILKTRISHTFTNETGTYDVKAIIQWASSQPIDQHVELPTNKFADFLIWDTWSELDHPPQSNLKQFVESPNHKHRVMTADLNLPIVLTNTSVIIDGVHRIAKAMYESHEKVKCVFIDHSTLIKFRISSPFKGDRSSLIPHLPIEDLFLRLGKDSLPKEESERIETLEEYFTEHLPTAMDKEDYWEVRLERPSTPYGSYMHDPQIRQGLEWWRPGTRVRNIPSEKRFLERGLFALEDQWIPLSWSHYFQRNGSFPQELILLHIDDHQDMMAPRIGKRLDGRYVDFITGDHFSLLKPETVEAAIVSGALGKGSILTPLIWQLEKIHVRHLTLRPTPYTNYALKKALQQDTILGEPLQRISIQCENTERDTLLSSSNYIATSNIDTWLSFIPDNVAIFLHIDMDFFNNRFDGDSSWQEDKGRRIHDPSLNEQQKLLKDIFAGIKRQSLHQRIIDVSICLSPSFFPAEFWEPITEMLFRECKELSILSMNDKATIK
;
A
#
# COMPACT_ATOMS: atom_id res chain seq x y z
N MET A 1 -9.76 10.61 -30.52
CA MET A 1 -10.87 11.47 -30.07
C MET A 1 -11.39 10.85 -28.79
N ASP A 2 -11.26 11.56 -27.67
CA ASP A 2 -11.38 10.99 -26.32
C ASP A 2 -12.84 10.61 -26.02
N LEU A 3 -13.10 9.34 -25.64
CA LEU A 3 -14.45 8.81 -25.39
C LEU A 3 -15.21 9.66 -24.36
N LYS A 4 -14.47 10.26 -23.41
CA LYS A 4 -14.98 11.17 -22.38
C LYS A 4 -15.53 12.48 -22.95
N ILE A 5 -14.94 13.01 -24.02
CA ILE A 5 -15.42 14.21 -24.72
C ILE A 5 -16.73 13.89 -25.45
N ILE A 6 -16.81 12.71 -26.06
CA ILE A 6 -18.03 12.24 -26.74
C ILE A 6 -19.17 12.08 -25.72
N ILE A 7 -18.91 11.45 -24.57
CA ILE A 7 -19.89 11.29 -23.49
C ILE A 7 -20.36 12.63 -22.94
N SER A 8 -19.45 13.57 -22.68
CA SER A 8 -19.80 14.91 -22.19
C SER A 8 -20.66 15.67 -23.21
N ASN A 9 -20.34 15.59 -24.50
CA ASN A 9 -21.14 16.21 -25.55
C ASN A 9 -22.51 15.54 -25.70
N ILE A 10 -22.60 14.21 -25.61
CA ILE A 10 -23.88 13.47 -25.62
C ILE A 10 -24.72 13.87 -24.41
N PHE A 11 -24.14 13.98 -23.22
CA PHE A 11 -24.83 14.42 -22.01
C PHE A 11 -25.42 15.83 -22.17
N ILE A 12 -24.63 16.78 -22.67
CA ILE A 12 -25.06 18.16 -22.93
C ILE A 12 -26.21 18.17 -23.96
N ILE A 13 -26.10 17.39 -25.04
CA ILE A 13 -27.13 17.27 -26.06
C ILE A 13 -28.42 16.69 -25.47
N CYS A 14 -28.35 15.60 -24.70
CA CYS A 14 -29.50 14.99 -24.04
C CYS A 14 -30.17 15.96 -23.07
N MET A 15 -29.41 16.64 -22.22
CA MET A 15 -29.95 17.62 -21.27
C MET A 15 -30.60 18.82 -21.96
N ASN A 16 -30.01 19.32 -23.05
CA ASN A 16 -30.58 20.44 -23.81
C ASN A 16 -31.85 20.05 -24.58
N LEU A 17 -31.93 18.83 -25.12
CA LEU A 17 -33.15 18.29 -25.75
C LEU A 17 -34.31 18.17 -24.75
N ILE A 18 -34.02 17.88 -23.48
CA ILE A 18 -35.02 17.66 -22.42
C ILE A 18 -35.50 18.98 -21.79
N LEU A 19 -34.65 20.01 -21.73
CA LEU A 19 -35.04 21.33 -21.21
C LEU A 19 -35.92 22.11 -22.20
N PHE A 20 -35.88 21.77 -23.49
CA PHE A 20 -36.75 22.39 -24.51
C PHE A 20 -38.20 21.86 -24.48
N VAL A 21 -38.46 20.72 -23.84
CA VAL A 21 -39.76 20.02 -23.96
C VAL A 21 -40.73 20.31 -22.81
N HIS A 22 -40.30 20.81 -21.64
CA HIS A 22 -41.20 21.02 -20.49
C HIS A 22 -40.96 22.37 -19.81
N SER A 23 -41.53 23.44 -20.38
CA SER A 23 -41.78 24.72 -19.69
C SER A 23 -43.26 24.86 -19.32
N ALA A 24 -43.84 23.85 -18.67
CA ALA A 24 -45.12 23.97 -18.00
C ALA A 24 -45.27 22.81 -17.02
N GLU A 25 -45.72 23.14 -15.82
CA GLU A 25 -46.10 22.23 -14.72
C GLU A 25 -44.92 21.63 -13.93
N ASP A 26 -44.72 22.17 -12.72
CA ASP A 26 -44.56 21.34 -11.52
C ASP A 26 -44.67 22.22 -10.27
N ASN A 27 -45.73 22.01 -9.50
CA ASN A 27 -45.88 22.46 -8.12
C ASN A 27 -46.45 21.28 -7.33
N GLU A 28 -45.93 21.10 -6.11
CA GLU A 28 -46.29 20.07 -5.11
C GLU A 28 -45.71 18.66 -5.26
N ILE A 29 -44.42 18.49 -4.96
CA ILE A 29 -43.93 17.33 -4.18
C ILE A 29 -42.76 17.77 -3.31
N LEU A 30 -42.93 17.92 -1.99
CA LEU A 30 -41.83 17.94 -1.00
C LEU A 30 -42.35 17.86 0.45
N LYS A 31 -42.92 16.72 0.85
CA LYS A 31 -43.16 16.38 2.26
C LYS A 31 -42.98 14.90 2.56
N THR A 32 -41.76 14.41 2.39
CA THR A 32 -41.24 13.28 3.16
C THR A 32 -39.75 13.49 3.34
N ARG A 33 -39.33 13.83 4.56
CA ARG A 33 -37.92 13.87 4.95
C ARG A 33 -37.42 12.43 5.03
N ILE A 34 -37.05 11.87 3.89
CA ILE A 34 -36.17 10.70 3.87
C ILE A 34 -34.83 11.20 4.44
N SER A 35 -34.38 10.59 5.54
CA SER A 35 -33.03 10.82 6.04
C SER A 35 -32.05 10.51 4.91
N HIS A 36 -31.33 11.52 4.42
CA HIS A 36 -30.32 11.32 3.40
C HIS A 36 -29.16 10.55 4.06
N THR A 37 -29.04 9.26 3.71
CA THR A 37 -28.04 8.36 4.26
C THR A 37 -27.16 7.79 3.17
N PHE A 38 -25.91 7.51 3.52
CA PHE A 38 -24.98 6.77 2.68
C PHE A 38 -24.77 5.42 3.37
N THR A 39 -24.90 4.33 2.64
CA THR A 39 -24.69 2.99 3.18
C THR A 39 -23.59 2.31 2.40
N ASN A 40 -22.62 1.75 3.11
CA ASN A 40 -21.61 0.89 2.52
C ASN A 40 -21.41 -0.36 3.41
N GLU A 41 -20.33 -1.10 3.15
CA GLU A 41 -19.95 -2.29 3.88
C GLU A 41 -19.78 -2.11 5.40
N THR A 42 -19.46 -0.91 5.84
CA THR A 42 -19.09 -0.62 7.24
C THR A 42 -20.20 0.04 8.05
N GLY A 43 -21.26 0.51 7.39
CA GLY A 43 -22.47 0.99 8.05
C GLY A 43 -23.33 1.93 7.22
N THR A 44 -24.36 2.46 7.88
CA THR A 44 -25.19 3.55 7.37
C THR A 44 -24.77 4.84 8.06
N TYR A 45 -24.59 5.91 7.29
CA TYR A 45 -23.97 7.17 7.70
C TYR A 45 -24.91 8.36 7.49
N ASP A 46 -24.79 9.35 8.37
CA ASP A 46 -25.53 10.61 8.25
C ASP A 46 -24.87 11.53 7.21
N VAL A 47 -25.40 11.55 5.98
CA VAL A 47 -24.88 12.37 4.88
C VAL A 47 -24.99 13.86 5.20
N LYS A 48 -26.01 14.28 5.95
CA LYS A 48 -26.17 15.69 6.31
C LYS A 48 -25.04 16.13 7.25
N ALA A 49 -24.71 15.32 8.24
CA ALA A 49 -23.58 15.57 9.14
C ALA A 49 -22.25 15.57 8.38
N ILE A 50 -22.08 14.66 7.42
CA ILE A 50 -20.90 14.60 6.55
C ILE A 50 -20.78 15.87 5.69
N ILE A 51 -21.85 16.35 5.05
CA ILE A 51 -21.82 17.60 4.25
C ILE A 51 -21.46 18.80 5.13
N GLN A 52 -22.00 18.86 6.35
CA GLN A 52 -21.67 19.93 7.29
C GLN A 52 -20.19 19.90 7.68
N TRP A 53 -19.64 18.71 7.95
CA TRP A 53 -18.22 18.51 8.21
C TRP A 53 -17.35 18.88 6.99
N ALA A 54 -17.74 18.45 5.78
CA ALA A 54 -16.99 18.74 4.56
C ALA A 54 -16.96 20.25 4.28
N SER A 55 -18.07 20.94 4.53
CA SER A 55 -18.20 22.39 4.35
C SER A 55 -17.40 23.19 5.40
N SER A 56 -17.14 22.61 6.57
CA SER A 56 -16.32 23.23 7.61
C SER A 56 -14.82 22.97 7.49
N GLN A 57 -14.40 22.10 6.54
CA GLN A 57 -12.98 21.82 6.36
C GLN A 57 -12.22 23.06 5.87
N PRO A 58 -10.97 23.26 6.36
CA PRO A 58 -10.06 24.28 5.84
C PRO A 58 -9.91 24.24 4.32
N ILE A 59 -9.74 25.39 3.67
CA ILE A 59 -9.71 25.52 2.19
C ILE A 59 -8.66 24.60 1.53
N ASP A 60 -7.53 24.35 2.18
CA ASP A 60 -6.44 23.46 1.73
C ASP A 60 -6.82 21.96 1.71
N GLN A 61 -7.93 21.58 2.35
CA GLN A 61 -8.52 20.24 2.25
C GLN A 61 -9.48 20.11 1.06
N HIS A 62 -9.88 21.23 0.45
CA HIS A 62 -10.71 21.20 -0.76
C HIS A 62 -9.82 21.10 -1.97
N VAL A 63 -10.14 20.16 -2.86
CA VAL A 63 -9.41 19.92 -4.09
C VAL A 63 -10.32 20.22 -5.27
N GLU A 64 -9.82 20.95 -6.25
CA GLU A 64 -10.51 21.09 -7.53
C GLU A 64 -10.14 19.92 -8.45
N LEU A 65 -11.14 19.13 -8.84
CA LEU A 65 -10.96 18.01 -9.75
C LEU A 65 -11.62 18.32 -11.10
N PRO A 66 -10.99 17.94 -12.24
CA PRO A 66 -11.62 18.08 -13.53
C PRO A 66 -12.96 17.35 -13.57
N THR A 67 -14.03 18.04 -13.98
CA THR A 67 -15.40 17.51 -13.95
C THR A 67 -15.51 16.23 -14.78
N ASN A 68 -14.77 16.13 -15.90
CA ASN A 68 -14.74 14.96 -16.77
C ASN A 68 -14.20 13.67 -16.10
N LYS A 69 -13.52 13.76 -14.95
CA LYS A 69 -13.14 12.58 -14.16
C LYS A 69 -14.34 11.85 -13.58
N PHE A 70 -15.49 12.52 -13.49
CA PHE A 70 -16.71 11.96 -12.91
C PHE A 70 -17.73 11.46 -13.95
N ALA A 71 -17.40 11.49 -15.25
CA ALA A 71 -18.34 11.11 -16.31
C ALA A 71 -18.90 9.70 -16.11
N ASP A 72 -18.03 8.76 -15.73
CA ASP A 72 -18.41 7.36 -15.52
C ASP A 72 -19.40 7.22 -14.35
N PHE A 73 -19.27 8.02 -13.28
CA PHE A 73 -20.21 8.02 -12.15
C PHE A 73 -21.61 8.55 -12.52
N LEU A 74 -21.75 9.33 -13.59
CA LEU A 74 -23.07 9.72 -14.10
C LEU A 74 -23.70 8.63 -14.97
N ILE A 75 -22.88 7.76 -15.56
CA ILE A 75 -23.34 6.66 -16.43
C ILE A 75 -23.73 5.44 -15.62
N TRP A 76 -23.00 5.12 -14.56
CA TRP A 76 -23.28 3.96 -13.71
C TRP A 76 -24.25 4.35 -12.57
N ASP A 77 -25.04 3.38 -12.11
CA ASP A 77 -25.85 3.57 -10.90
C ASP A 77 -24.92 3.61 -9.69
N THR A 78 -24.98 4.68 -8.92
CA THR A 78 -24.23 4.80 -7.65
C THR A 78 -25.16 5.05 -6.46
N TRP A 79 -26.47 4.89 -6.65
CA TRP A 79 -27.53 5.33 -5.73
C TRP A 79 -28.58 4.26 -5.44
N SER A 80 -28.70 3.20 -6.26
CA SER A 80 -29.73 2.19 -6.04
C SER A 80 -29.62 1.58 -4.64
N GLU A 81 -30.74 1.58 -3.92
CA GLU A 81 -30.95 0.66 -2.82
C GLU A 81 -30.71 -0.76 -3.34
N LEU A 82 -30.09 -1.63 -2.52
CA LEU A 82 -29.69 -2.99 -2.90
C LEU A 82 -30.85 -3.79 -3.55
N ASP A 83 -32.10 -3.41 -3.28
CA ASP A 83 -33.32 -4.07 -3.74
C ASP A 83 -33.85 -3.55 -5.11
N HIS A 84 -33.17 -2.60 -5.76
CA HIS A 84 -33.59 -2.04 -7.05
C HIS A 84 -32.62 -2.39 -8.18
N PRO A 85 -33.13 -2.73 -9.39
CA PRO A 85 -32.27 -3.00 -10.53
C PRO A 85 -31.45 -1.75 -10.87
N PRO A 86 -30.14 -1.89 -11.12
CA PRO A 86 -29.27 -0.75 -11.36
C PRO A 86 -29.78 0.06 -12.56
N GLN A 87 -30.08 1.33 -12.32
CA GLN A 87 -30.42 2.32 -13.33
C GLN A 87 -29.32 3.38 -13.37
N SER A 88 -28.73 3.60 -14.56
CA SER A 88 -27.77 4.69 -14.76
C SER A 88 -28.28 6.00 -14.15
N ASN A 89 -27.44 6.69 -13.37
CA ASN A 89 -27.79 7.99 -12.79
C ASN A 89 -28.31 8.97 -13.86
N LEU A 90 -27.74 8.92 -15.06
CA LEU A 90 -28.19 9.67 -16.23
C LEU A 90 -29.68 9.47 -16.53
N LYS A 91 -30.12 8.21 -16.60
CA LYS A 91 -31.52 7.87 -16.84
C LYS A 91 -32.42 8.45 -15.75
N GLN A 92 -32.00 8.37 -14.48
CA GLN A 92 -32.75 8.97 -13.37
C GLN A 92 -32.83 10.50 -13.49
N PHE A 93 -31.75 11.19 -13.89
CA PHE A 93 -31.78 12.64 -14.14
C PHE A 93 -32.72 13.03 -15.28
N VAL A 94 -32.84 12.17 -16.28
CA VAL A 94 -33.70 12.37 -17.46
C VAL A 94 -35.16 12.09 -17.13
N GLU A 95 -35.46 10.98 -16.44
CA GLU A 95 -36.81 10.46 -16.27
C GLU A 95 -37.52 10.95 -15.00
N SER A 96 -36.78 11.42 -13.99
CA SER A 96 -37.35 11.88 -12.72
C SER A 96 -37.33 13.41 -12.59
N PRO A 97 -38.49 14.09 -12.58
CA PRO A 97 -38.58 15.53 -12.36
C PRO A 97 -37.89 15.99 -11.07
N ASN A 98 -37.97 15.17 -10.01
CA ASN A 98 -37.32 15.45 -8.73
C ASN A 98 -35.79 15.49 -8.86
N HIS A 99 -35.20 14.52 -9.56
CA HIS A 99 -33.75 14.51 -9.77
C HIS A 99 -33.31 15.62 -10.70
N LYS A 100 -34.07 15.92 -11.77
CA LYS A 100 -33.83 17.07 -12.64
C LYS A 100 -33.85 18.38 -11.86
N HIS A 101 -34.86 18.59 -11.01
CA HIS A 101 -34.93 19.77 -10.15
C HIS A 101 -33.70 19.86 -9.23
N ARG A 102 -33.34 18.75 -8.56
CA ARG A 102 -32.15 18.69 -7.70
C ARG A 102 -30.85 19.00 -8.44
N VAL A 103 -30.69 18.56 -9.70
CA VAL A 103 -29.55 18.95 -10.54
C VAL A 103 -29.56 20.46 -10.76
N MET A 104 -30.65 21.03 -11.24
CA MET A 104 -30.71 22.46 -11.59
C MET A 104 -30.53 23.37 -10.37
N THR A 105 -31.05 22.97 -9.20
CA THR A 105 -30.93 23.74 -7.96
C THR A 105 -29.70 23.41 -7.13
N ALA A 106 -28.82 22.50 -7.58
CA ALA A 106 -27.63 22.14 -6.83
C ALA A 106 -26.69 23.36 -6.66
N ASP A 107 -26.17 23.58 -5.45
CA ASP A 107 -25.20 24.64 -5.18
C ASP A 107 -23.78 24.14 -5.48
N LEU A 108 -23.16 24.68 -6.54
CA LEU A 108 -21.80 24.31 -6.94
C LEU A 108 -20.71 24.86 -5.99
N ASN A 109 -21.05 25.75 -5.05
CA ASN A 109 -20.10 26.21 -4.03
C ASN A 109 -19.87 25.16 -2.94
N LEU A 110 -20.77 24.20 -2.79
CA LEU A 110 -20.63 23.09 -1.86
C LEU A 110 -19.74 21.99 -2.46
N PRO A 111 -18.81 21.42 -1.68
CA PRO A 111 -17.94 20.38 -2.19
C PRO A 111 -18.71 19.09 -2.47
N ILE A 112 -18.26 18.33 -3.45
CA ILE A 112 -18.59 16.90 -3.61
C ILE A 112 -17.82 16.14 -2.52
N VAL A 113 -18.49 15.23 -1.82
CA VAL A 113 -17.84 14.42 -0.78
C VAL A 113 -17.55 13.03 -1.34
N LEU A 114 -16.29 12.64 -1.25
CA LEU A 114 -15.76 11.38 -1.79
C LEU A 114 -15.10 10.58 -0.66
N THR A 115 -15.17 9.26 -0.68
CA THR A 115 -14.21 8.43 0.05
C THR A 115 -12.82 8.56 -0.59
N ASN A 116 -11.77 8.20 0.14
CA ASN A 116 -10.42 8.12 -0.42
C ASN A 116 -10.27 7.10 -1.57
N THR A 117 -11.13 6.09 -1.63
CA THR A 117 -11.26 5.14 -2.74
C THR A 117 -12.14 5.66 -3.89
N SER A 118 -12.51 6.94 -3.84
CA SER A 118 -13.26 7.66 -4.89
C SER A 118 -14.74 7.27 -5.02
N VAL A 119 -15.34 6.69 -3.99
CA VAL A 119 -16.79 6.48 -3.91
C VAL A 119 -17.46 7.81 -3.58
N ILE A 120 -18.51 8.18 -4.32
CA ILE A 120 -19.25 9.43 -4.08
C ILE A 120 -20.23 9.21 -2.93
N ILE A 121 -20.06 9.97 -1.85
CA ILE A 121 -21.00 9.99 -0.71
C ILE A 121 -22.11 11.00 -0.95
N ASP A 122 -21.75 12.18 -1.46
CA ASP A 122 -22.70 13.21 -1.85
C ASP A 122 -22.14 14.08 -2.99
N GLY A 123 -23.02 14.54 -3.88
CA GLY A 123 -22.68 15.52 -4.90
C GLY A 123 -22.85 15.08 -6.35
N VAL A 124 -23.45 13.92 -6.65
CA VAL A 124 -23.70 13.55 -8.06
C VAL A 124 -24.60 14.57 -8.78
N HIS A 125 -25.59 15.17 -8.10
CA HIS A 125 -26.37 16.28 -8.67
C HIS A 125 -25.50 17.52 -8.99
N ARG A 126 -24.49 17.81 -8.15
CA ARG A 126 -23.53 18.91 -8.39
C ARG A 126 -22.60 18.59 -9.56
N ILE A 127 -22.15 17.35 -9.69
CA ILE A 127 -21.36 16.88 -10.84
C ILE A 127 -22.18 17.03 -12.14
N ALA A 128 -23.42 16.54 -12.15
CA ALA A 128 -24.31 16.64 -13.30
C ALA A 128 -24.55 18.10 -13.69
N LYS A 129 -24.80 18.99 -12.70
CA LYS A 129 -24.96 20.43 -12.93
C LYS A 129 -23.67 21.05 -13.49
N ALA A 130 -22.52 20.73 -12.90
CA ALA A 130 -21.23 21.23 -13.36
C ALA A 130 -20.94 20.82 -14.81
N MET A 131 -21.25 19.58 -15.19
CA MET A 131 -21.14 19.13 -16.59
C MET A 131 -22.13 19.85 -17.50
N TYR A 132 -23.38 20.02 -17.08
CA TYR A 132 -24.41 20.72 -17.84
C TYR A 132 -24.02 22.18 -18.11
N GLU A 133 -23.54 22.88 -17.09
CA GLU A 133 -23.08 24.27 -17.16
C GLU A 133 -21.63 24.40 -17.69
N SER A 134 -21.00 23.29 -18.12
CA SER A 134 -19.64 23.27 -18.68
C SER A 134 -18.55 23.82 -17.75
N HIS A 135 -18.68 23.63 -16.44
CA HIS A 135 -17.59 23.90 -15.49
C HIS A 135 -16.48 22.88 -15.70
N GLU A 136 -15.27 23.36 -15.93
CA GLU A 136 -14.10 22.50 -16.14
C GLU A 136 -13.72 21.71 -14.88
N LYS A 137 -14.02 22.26 -13.70
CA LYS A 137 -13.64 21.69 -12.42
C LYS A 137 -14.78 21.77 -11.41
N VAL A 138 -14.72 20.87 -10.44
CA VAL A 138 -15.61 20.82 -9.28
C VAL A 138 -14.80 20.74 -8.00
N LYS A 139 -15.33 21.37 -6.95
CA LYS A 139 -14.75 21.35 -5.62
C LYS A 139 -15.08 20.04 -4.94
N CYS A 140 -14.07 19.37 -4.38
CA CYS A 140 -14.19 18.06 -3.74
C CYS A 140 -13.54 18.07 -2.36
N VAL A 141 -14.09 17.29 -1.45
CA VAL A 141 -13.49 16.94 -0.16
C VAL A 141 -13.47 15.43 -0.05
N PHE A 142 -12.33 14.89 0.38
CA PHE A 142 -12.18 13.47 0.62
C PHE A 142 -12.31 13.17 2.11
N ILE A 143 -13.06 12.12 2.45
CA ILE A 143 -13.19 11.59 3.80
C ILE A 143 -12.45 10.25 3.89
N ASP A 144 -11.57 10.13 4.89
CA ASP A 144 -10.92 8.87 5.23
C ASP A 144 -11.86 7.97 6.05
N HIS A 145 -11.50 6.70 6.19
CA HIS A 145 -12.35 5.72 6.85
C HIS A 145 -12.52 6.04 8.34
N SER A 146 -11.42 6.42 8.99
CA SER A 146 -11.39 6.81 10.40
C SER A 146 -12.35 7.97 10.73
N THR A 147 -12.52 8.90 9.79
CA THR A 147 -13.39 10.05 9.90
C THR A 147 -14.82 9.70 9.52
N LEU A 148 -15.02 8.88 8.49
CA LEU A 148 -16.34 8.40 8.08
C LEU A 148 -17.06 7.66 9.22
N ILE A 149 -16.34 6.80 9.97
CA ILE A 149 -16.88 6.06 11.12
C ILE A 149 -17.53 6.98 12.17
N LYS A 150 -17.06 8.22 12.32
CA LYS A 150 -17.60 9.19 13.30
C LYS A 150 -19.04 9.62 12.98
N PHE A 151 -19.50 9.43 11.75
CA PHE A 151 -20.84 9.78 11.27
C PHE A 151 -21.78 8.58 11.15
N ARG A 152 -21.36 7.40 11.65
CA ARG A 152 -22.12 6.16 11.53
C ARG A 152 -23.37 6.19 12.40
N ILE A 153 -24.54 6.03 11.78
CA ILE A 153 -25.86 5.91 12.42
C ILE A 153 -26.06 4.48 12.92
N SER A 154 -25.73 3.49 12.08
CA SER A 154 -25.90 2.07 12.40
C SER A 154 -24.78 1.24 11.79
N SER A 155 -24.44 0.15 12.48
CA SER A 155 -23.54 -0.89 11.99
C SER A 155 -24.38 -2.11 11.60
N PRO A 156 -24.20 -2.69 10.39
CA PRO A 156 -24.82 -3.96 10.03
C PRO A 156 -24.28 -5.11 10.90
N PHE A 157 -23.13 -4.92 11.55
CA PHE A 157 -22.50 -5.88 12.45
C PHE A 157 -22.97 -5.72 13.89
N LYS A 158 -23.56 -6.79 14.44
CA LYS A 158 -23.88 -6.97 15.88
C LYS A 158 -22.87 -7.86 16.63
N GLY A 159 -21.84 -8.38 15.96
CA GLY A 159 -20.81 -9.24 16.56
C GLY A 159 -19.72 -8.45 17.29
N ASP A 160 -19.18 -9.04 18.35
CA ASP A 160 -18.00 -8.52 19.06
C ASP A 160 -16.79 -8.60 18.10
N ARG A 161 -16.18 -7.45 17.82
CA ARG A 161 -14.97 -7.32 16.97
C ARG A 161 -13.68 -7.58 17.78
N SER A 162 -13.81 -8.05 19.02
CA SER A 162 -12.65 -8.48 19.79
C SER A 162 -11.96 -9.65 19.09
N SER A 163 -10.63 -9.53 18.93
CA SER A 163 -9.81 -10.66 18.51
C SER A 163 -10.16 -11.88 19.38
N LEU A 164 -10.40 -13.04 18.75
CA LEU A 164 -10.65 -14.31 19.44
C LEU A 164 -9.47 -14.71 20.36
N ILE A 165 -8.32 -14.06 20.21
CA ILE A 165 -7.17 -14.18 21.08
C ILE A 165 -7.08 -12.95 22.00
N PRO A 166 -7.26 -13.12 23.32
CA PRO A 166 -7.04 -12.05 24.28
C PRO A 166 -5.61 -11.47 24.16
N HIS A 167 -5.50 -10.14 24.14
CA HIS A 167 -4.25 -9.37 24.14
C HIS A 167 -3.45 -9.30 22.82
N LEU A 168 -4.07 -9.55 21.66
CA LEU A 168 -3.49 -9.07 20.40
C LEU A 168 -3.73 -7.55 20.28
N PRO A 169 -2.69 -6.75 19.98
CA PRO A 169 -2.81 -5.30 19.90
C PRO A 169 -3.49 -4.79 18.61
N ILE A 170 -4.07 -5.67 17.78
CA ILE A 170 -4.62 -5.35 16.47
C ILE A 170 -5.93 -6.13 16.30
N GLU A 171 -7.02 -5.43 15.99
CA GLU A 171 -8.32 -6.02 15.67
C GLU A 171 -8.28 -6.71 14.30
N ASP A 172 -9.03 -7.80 14.13
CA ASP A 172 -9.20 -8.43 12.81
C ASP A 172 -9.76 -7.40 11.82
N LEU A 173 -9.22 -7.37 10.60
CA LEU A 173 -9.75 -6.54 9.53
C LEU A 173 -10.79 -7.32 8.75
N PHE A 174 -11.90 -6.67 8.41
CA PHE A 174 -12.99 -7.28 7.64
C PHE A 174 -13.20 -6.48 6.36
N LEU A 175 -13.14 -7.18 5.23
CA LEU A 175 -13.38 -6.66 3.89
C LEU A 175 -14.68 -7.28 3.33
N ARG A 176 -15.41 -6.50 2.54
CA ARG A 176 -16.50 -7.01 1.71
C ARG A 176 -16.07 -6.96 0.26
N LEU A 177 -15.95 -8.13 -0.37
CA LEU A 177 -15.56 -8.25 -1.77
C LEU A 177 -16.77 -8.70 -2.59
N GLY A 178 -16.87 -8.21 -3.83
CA GLY A 178 -17.93 -8.65 -4.74
C GLY A 178 -17.85 -10.16 -5.00
N LYS A 179 -18.98 -10.80 -5.32
CA LYS A 179 -19.01 -12.24 -5.59
C LYS A 179 -18.04 -12.69 -6.69
N ASP A 180 -17.84 -11.82 -7.67
CA ASP A 180 -16.96 -12.08 -8.81
C ASP A 180 -15.49 -11.73 -8.53
N SER A 181 -15.17 -11.16 -7.36
CA SER A 181 -13.80 -10.82 -6.96
C SER A 181 -12.99 -12.03 -6.47
N LEU A 182 -13.65 -13.15 -6.18
CA LEU A 182 -13.00 -14.37 -5.69
C LEU A 182 -13.51 -15.60 -6.43
N PRO A 183 -12.67 -16.65 -6.58
CA PRO A 183 -13.11 -17.93 -7.09
C PRO A 183 -14.29 -18.53 -6.31
N LYS A 184 -15.15 -19.26 -7.03
CA LYS A 184 -16.29 -19.97 -6.44
C LYS A 184 -15.85 -21.21 -5.67
N GLU A 185 -14.89 -21.95 -6.23
CA GLU A 185 -14.31 -23.13 -5.59
C GLU A 185 -13.53 -22.72 -4.33
N GLU A 186 -13.75 -23.46 -3.24
CA GLU A 186 -13.21 -23.09 -1.93
C GLU A 186 -11.68 -23.13 -1.87
N SER A 187 -11.07 -24.17 -2.43
CA SER A 187 -9.61 -24.33 -2.43
C SER A 187 -8.91 -23.23 -3.22
N GLU A 188 -9.42 -22.90 -4.42
CA GLU A 188 -8.86 -21.85 -5.28
C GLU A 188 -9.03 -20.47 -4.63
N ARG A 189 -10.15 -20.25 -3.93
CA ARG A 189 -10.39 -19.02 -3.17
C ARG A 189 -9.42 -18.86 -2.00
N ILE A 190 -9.16 -19.94 -1.26
CA ILE A 190 -8.18 -19.93 -0.16
C ILE A 190 -6.80 -19.60 -0.71
N GLU A 191 -6.34 -20.30 -1.73
CA GLU A 191 -5.04 -20.07 -2.38
C GLU A 191 -4.93 -18.62 -2.89
N THR A 192 -5.93 -18.13 -3.61
CA THR A 192 -5.98 -16.74 -4.11
C THR A 192 -5.87 -15.72 -2.98
N LEU A 193 -6.55 -15.96 -1.86
CA LEU A 193 -6.51 -15.05 -0.71
C LEU A 193 -5.18 -15.10 0.02
N GLU A 194 -4.60 -16.29 0.22
CA GLU A 194 -3.30 -16.46 0.88
C GLU A 194 -2.17 -15.83 0.05
N GLU A 195 -2.22 -15.97 -1.28
CA GLU A 195 -1.31 -15.28 -2.19
C GLU A 195 -1.52 -13.75 -2.19
N TYR A 196 -2.78 -13.30 -2.11
CA TYR A 196 -3.09 -11.87 -2.17
C TYR A 196 -2.93 -11.15 -0.82
N PHE A 197 -3.01 -11.83 0.33
CA PHE A 197 -2.87 -11.24 1.67
C PHE A 197 -1.80 -11.98 2.48
N THR A 198 -0.58 -12.03 1.95
CA THR A 198 0.59 -12.73 2.51
C THR A 198 0.94 -12.38 3.97
N GLU A 199 0.48 -11.25 4.48
CA GLU A 199 0.73 -10.74 5.83
C GLU A 199 -0.33 -11.20 6.84
N HIS A 200 -1.40 -11.84 6.36
CA HIS A 200 -2.57 -12.25 7.13
C HIS A 200 -2.88 -13.74 6.91
N LEU A 201 -3.76 -14.27 7.75
CA LEU A 201 -4.45 -15.55 7.59
C LEU A 201 -5.87 -15.21 7.12
N PRO A 202 -6.08 -15.08 5.80
CA PRO A 202 -7.38 -14.66 5.28
C PRO A 202 -8.38 -15.81 5.34
N THR A 203 -9.61 -15.50 5.73
CA THR A 203 -10.75 -16.44 5.68
C THR A 203 -11.93 -15.76 5.01
N ALA A 204 -12.61 -16.44 4.09
CA ALA A 204 -13.79 -15.91 3.40
C ALA A 204 -15.06 -16.64 3.83
N MET A 205 -16.09 -15.87 4.18
CA MET A 205 -17.44 -16.39 4.43
C MET A 205 -18.38 -15.94 3.31
N ASP A 206 -19.15 -16.89 2.79
CA ASP A 206 -20.19 -16.64 1.80
C ASP A 206 -21.36 -15.86 2.45
N LYS A 207 -21.70 -14.69 1.87
CA LYS A 207 -22.94 -13.96 2.12
C LYS A 207 -23.74 -13.84 0.82
N GLU A 208 -25.01 -13.51 0.88
CA GLU A 208 -25.91 -13.47 -0.29
C GLU A 208 -25.31 -12.71 -1.49
N ASP A 209 -24.85 -11.47 -1.28
CA ASP A 209 -24.36 -10.60 -2.36
C ASP A 209 -22.84 -10.39 -2.40
N TYR A 210 -22.09 -10.93 -1.42
CA TYR A 210 -20.66 -10.64 -1.28
C TYR A 210 -19.89 -11.75 -0.55
N TRP A 211 -18.56 -11.63 -0.56
CA TRP A 211 -17.65 -12.35 0.31
C TRP A 211 -17.27 -11.49 1.50
N GLU A 212 -17.48 -12.01 2.70
CA GLU A 212 -16.94 -11.40 3.92
C GLU A 212 -15.57 -12.00 4.18
N VAL A 213 -14.52 -11.24 3.87
CA VAL A 213 -13.14 -11.67 4.06
C VAL A 213 -12.63 -11.10 5.37
N ARG A 214 -12.23 -11.98 6.29
CA ARG A 214 -11.54 -11.62 7.53
C ARG A 214 -10.04 -11.81 7.32
N LEU A 215 -9.27 -10.77 7.63
CA LEU A 215 -7.82 -10.77 7.63
C LEU A 215 -7.34 -10.83 9.09
N GLU A 216 -7.05 -12.03 9.56
CA GLU A 216 -6.46 -12.24 10.88
C GLU A 216 -4.94 -12.11 10.77
N ARG A 217 -4.27 -11.40 11.67
CA ARG A 217 -2.80 -11.47 11.73
C ARG A 217 -2.37 -12.84 12.26
N PRO A 218 -1.27 -13.44 11.77
CA PRO A 218 -0.77 -14.72 12.29
C PRO A 218 -0.50 -14.61 13.80
N SER A 219 -1.51 -14.99 14.57
CA SER A 219 -1.56 -14.88 16.01
C SER A 219 -1.19 -16.20 16.68
N THR A 220 -1.21 -17.26 15.88
CA THR A 220 -0.95 -18.63 16.27
C THR A 220 0.43 -19.07 15.78
N PRO A 221 1.09 -19.99 16.52
CA PRO A 221 2.36 -20.57 16.12
C PRO A 221 2.23 -21.58 14.96
N TYR A 222 1.19 -21.50 14.12
CA TYR A 222 0.96 -22.45 13.02
C TYR A 222 1.34 -21.89 11.63
N GLY A 223 1.99 -20.72 11.57
CA GLY A 223 2.46 -20.11 10.33
C GLY A 223 3.87 -20.54 9.90
N SER A 224 4.32 -19.97 8.77
CA SER A 224 5.65 -20.15 8.14
C SER A 224 6.85 -20.03 9.10
N TYR A 225 6.69 -19.38 10.26
CA TYR A 225 7.76 -19.17 11.24
C TYR A 225 8.30 -20.44 11.93
N MET A 226 7.57 -21.57 11.83
CA MET A 226 7.94 -22.82 12.50
C MET A 226 8.83 -23.74 11.66
N HIS A 227 9.23 -23.33 10.45
CA HIS A 227 10.21 -24.08 9.66
C HIS A 227 11.58 -24.16 10.34
N ASP A 228 11.89 -23.18 11.20
CA ASP A 228 13.14 -23.12 11.95
C ASP A 228 13.00 -23.72 13.37
N PRO A 229 13.65 -24.86 13.66
CA PRO A 229 13.59 -25.49 14.98
C PRO A 229 14.22 -24.65 16.09
N GLN A 230 15.11 -23.69 15.76
CA GLN A 230 15.83 -22.84 16.69
C GLN A 230 15.19 -21.46 16.87
N ILE A 231 14.03 -21.21 16.24
CA ILE A 231 13.34 -19.91 16.29
C ILE A 231 13.14 -19.39 17.72
N ARG A 232 12.82 -20.27 18.68
CA ARG A 232 12.63 -19.88 20.09
C ARG A 232 13.91 -19.35 20.73
N GLN A 233 15.06 -19.93 20.40
CA GLN A 233 16.36 -19.47 20.89
C GLN A 233 16.71 -18.11 20.26
N GLY A 234 16.49 -17.95 18.97
CA GLY A 234 16.67 -16.67 18.27
C GLY A 234 15.81 -15.55 18.87
N LEU A 235 14.53 -15.83 19.17
CA LEU A 235 13.63 -14.85 19.79
C LEU A 235 14.04 -14.48 21.22
N GLU A 236 14.54 -15.45 22.01
CA GLU A 236 15.05 -15.19 23.36
C GLU A 236 16.36 -14.37 23.35
N TRP A 237 17.18 -14.53 22.31
CA TRP A 237 18.32 -13.66 22.04
C TRP A 237 17.88 -12.25 21.64
N TRP A 238 16.95 -12.13 20.69
CA TRP A 238 16.39 -10.85 20.21
C TRP A 238 15.91 -9.99 21.39
N ARG A 239 14.99 -10.55 22.18
CA ARG A 239 14.49 -9.94 23.42
C ARG A 239 13.80 -11.00 24.29
N PRO A 240 14.18 -11.17 25.57
CA PRO A 240 13.57 -12.14 26.46
C PRO A 240 12.05 -12.09 26.48
N GLY A 241 11.42 -13.26 26.38
CA GLY A 241 9.96 -13.39 26.42
C GLY A 241 9.23 -13.04 25.11
N THR A 242 9.96 -12.71 24.04
CA THR A 242 9.37 -12.56 22.69
C THR A 242 8.85 -13.90 22.20
N ARG A 243 7.63 -13.91 21.68
CA ARG A 243 6.97 -15.12 21.17
C ARG A 243 6.87 -15.07 19.64
N VAL A 244 6.67 -16.22 19.00
CA VAL A 244 6.49 -16.32 17.53
C VAL A 244 5.41 -15.34 17.03
N ARG A 245 4.28 -15.24 17.72
CA ARG A 245 3.20 -14.29 17.41
C ARG A 245 3.61 -12.81 17.43
N ASN A 246 4.74 -12.47 18.04
CA ASN A 246 5.24 -11.10 18.08
C ASN A 246 6.02 -10.74 16.82
N ILE A 247 6.57 -11.73 16.09
CA ILE A 247 7.46 -11.53 14.93
C ILE A 247 6.99 -10.41 14.00
N PRO A 248 5.72 -10.39 13.52
CA PRO A 248 5.26 -9.37 12.57
C PRO A 248 5.31 -7.94 13.10
N SER A 249 5.45 -7.74 14.41
CA SER A 249 5.45 -6.43 15.08
C SER A 249 6.82 -6.03 15.67
N GLU A 250 7.78 -6.96 15.70
CA GLU A 250 9.07 -6.73 16.34
C GLU A 250 9.99 -5.87 15.48
N LYS A 251 10.28 -4.69 16.00
CA LYS A 251 11.19 -3.70 15.42
C LYS A 251 11.78 -2.82 16.51
N ARG A 252 12.88 -2.14 16.19
CA ARG A 252 13.37 -0.99 16.95
C ARG A 252 14.09 -0.01 16.06
N PHE A 253 14.10 1.23 16.51
CA PHE A 253 14.89 2.28 15.87
C PHE A 253 16.34 2.22 16.32
N LEU A 254 17.23 2.46 15.36
CA LEU A 254 18.63 2.78 15.56
C LEU A 254 18.79 4.30 15.48
N GLU A 255 19.96 4.85 15.83
CA GLU A 255 20.18 6.30 15.68
C GLU A 255 19.95 6.77 14.23
N ARG A 256 20.33 5.93 13.27
CA ARG A 256 20.22 6.16 11.82
C ARG A 256 19.64 4.96 11.09
N GLY A 257 18.47 4.50 11.50
CA GLY A 257 17.92 3.31 10.87
C GLY A 257 16.86 2.56 11.66
N LEU A 258 16.66 1.32 11.25
CA LEU A 258 15.73 0.39 11.88
C LEU A 258 16.30 -1.03 11.84
N PHE A 259 16.07 -1.77 12.92
CA PHE A 259 16.35 -3.20 13.00
C PHE A 259 15.05 -3.93 13.33
N ALA A 260 14.66 -4.88 12.49
CA ALA A 260 13.40 -5.61 12.62
C ALA A 260 13.57 -7.12 12.42
N LEU A 261 12.54 -7.85 12.82
CA LEU A 261 12.40 -9.25 12.42
C LEU A 261 11.89 -9.36 10.97
N GLU A 262 10.95 -8.51 10.54
CA GLU A 262 10.37 -8.56 9.18
C GLU A 262 10.64 -7.29 8.37
N ASP A 263 10.89 -7.49 7.07
CA ASP A 263 11.20 -6.47 6.07
C ASP A 263 10.15 -5.40 5.87
N GLN A 264 8.88 -5.74 6.10
CA GLN A 264 7.77 -4.81 5.95
C GLN A 264 7.95 -3.50 6.75
N TRP A 265 8.78 -3.50 7.80
CA TRP A 265 9.03 -2.32 8.63
C TRP A 265 10.05 -1.34 8.07
N ILE A 266 10.85 -1.73 7.08
CA ILE A 266 11.93 -0.89 6.56
C ILE A 266 11.46 0.47 6.01
N PRO A 267 10.35 0.57 5.25
CA PRO A 267 9.84 1.85 4.79
C PRO A 267 9.53 2.85 5.92
N LEU A 268 9.31 2.38 7.15
CA LEU A 268 9.12 3.25 8.31
C LEU A 268 10.41 4.03 8.66
N SER A 269 11.58 3.42 8.56
CA SER A 269 12.87 4.10 8.80
C SER A 269 13.06 5.25 7.81
N TRP A 270 12.86 4.95 6.53
CA TRP A 270 12.95 5.93 5.45
C TRP A 270 11.96 7.08 5.66
N SER A 271 10.74 6.75 6.08
CA SER A 271 9.71 7.75 6.38
C SER A 271 10.13 8.70 7.51
N HIS A 272 10.72 8.18 8.59
CA HIS A 272 11.28 9.03 9.64
C HIS A 272 12.44 9.91 9.15
N TYR A 273 13.29 9.40 8.25
CA TYR A 273 14.32 10.22 7.62
C TYR A 273 13.71 11.36 6.78
N PHE A 274 12.75 11.07 5.89
CA PHE A 274 12.13 12.09 5.05
C PHE A 274 11.32 13.09 5.86
N GLN A 275 10.61 12.65 6.90
CA GLN A 275 9.89 13.54 7.82
C GLN A 275 10.84 14.52 8.50
N ARG A 276 11.98 14.05 9.03
CA ARG A 276 13.00 14.91 9.66
C ARG A 276 13.55 15.97 8.71
N ASN A 277 13.68 15.64 7.42
CA ASN A 277 14.13 16.57 6.38
C ASN A 277 13.01 17.45 5.81
N GLY A 278 11.74 17.15 6.12
CA GLY A 278 10.56 17.84 5.59
C GLY A 278 10.34 17.68 4.08
N SER A 279 11.13 16.86 3.39
CA SER A 279 11.08 16.69 1.94
C SER A 279 11.76 15.40 1.49
N PHE A 280 11.44 14.98 0.25
CA PHE A 280 12.15 13.90 -0.42
C PHE A 280 13.42 14.44 -1.10
N PRO A 281 14.53 13.67 -1.11
CA PRO A 281 15.66 14.01 -1.95
C PRO A 281 15.28 13.87 -3.44
N GLN A 282 15.88 14.68 -4.31
CA GLN A 282 15.69 14.53 -5.76
C GLN A 282 16.25 13.21 -6.28
N GLU A 283 17.37 12.78 -5.70
CA GLU A 283 18.09 11.58 -6.09
C GLU A 283 18.52 10.78 -4.85
N LEU A 284 18.41 9.46 -4.91
CA LEU A 284 18.80 8.55 -3.83
C LEU A 284 19.47 7.30 -4.40
N ILE A 285 20.40 6.73 -3.65
CA ILE A 285 20.95 5.40 -3.92
C ILE A 285 20.45 4.45 -2.83
N LEU A 286 19.90 3.31 -3.24
CA LEU A 286 19.58 2.20 -2.36
C LEU A 286 20.57 1.06 -2.62
N LEU A 287 21.45 0.82 -1.66
CA LEU A 287 22.26 -0.39 -1.61
C LEU A 287 21.40 -1.48 -0.95
N HIS A 288 20.84 -2.38 -1.76
CA HIS A 288 19.94 -3.47 -1.35
C HIS A 288 20.75 -4.78 -1.28
N ILE A 289 20.93 -5.34 -0.09
CA ILE A 289 21.55 -6.66 0.12
C ILE A 289 20.43 -7.61 0.48
N ASP A 290 20.05 -8.47 -0.46
CA ASP A 290 18.83 -9.28 -0.36
C ASP A 290 18.90 -10.48 -1.31
N ASP A 291 18.18 -11.56 -1.03
CA ASP A 291 17.97 -12.63 -2.00
C ASP A 291 16.75 -12.34 -2.92
N HIS A 292 15.90 -11.36 -2.57
CA HIS A 292 14.66 -10.98 -3.22
C HIS A 292 14.67 -9.55 -3.82
N GLN A 293 13.69 -9.25 -4.68
CA GLN A 293 13.64 -7.96 -5.39
C GLN A 293 12.81 -6.89 -4.66
N ASP A 294 11.80 -7.31 -3.90
CA ASP A 294 10.93 -6.48 -3.06
C ASP A 294 10.23 -5.30 -3.76
N MET A 295 10.03 -5.45 -5.07
CA MET A 295 9.38 -4.49 -5.97
C MET A 295 7.98 -4.96 -6.43
N MET A 296 7.32 -5.87 -5.70
CA MET A 296 5.93 -6.22 -6.01
C MET A 296 5.00 -5.01 -5.88
N ALA A 297 3.82 -5.10 -6.49
CA ALA A 297 2.79 -4.07 -6.38
C ALA A 297 2.11 -4.12 -4.99
N PRO A 298 2.29 -3.12 -4.11
CA PRO A 298 1.58 -3.05 -2.83
C PRO A 298 0.10 -2.80 -3.06
N ARG A 299 -0.76 -3.07 -2.07
CA ARG A 299 -2.18 -2.65 -2.08
C ARG A 299 -2.32 -1.14 -1.75
N ILE A 300 -1.45 -0.34 -2.34
CA ILE A 300 -1.44 1.12 -2.30
C ILE A 300 -1.70 1.62 -3.72
N GLY A 301 -2.56 2.61 -3.88
CA GLY A 301 -2.81 3.21 -5.19
C GLY A 301 -3.08 4.70 -5.13
N LYS A 302 -3.43 5.27 -6.27
CA LYS A 302 -3.66 6.72 -6.41
C LYS A 302 -5.14 7.07 -6.33
N ARG A 303 -5.45 8.04 -5.48
CA ARG A 303 -6.73 8.76 -5.43
C ARG A 303 -6.89 9.68 -6.64
N LEU A 304 -8.10 10.15 -6.92
CA LEU A 304 -8.38 11.05 -8.05
C LEU A 304 -7.58 12.37 -8.05
N ASP A 305 -7.14 12.84 -6.88
CA ASP A 305 -6.27 14.01 -6.74
C ASP A 305 -4.77 13.69 -6.76
N GLY A 306 -4.41 12.43 -6.98
CA GLY A 306 -3.03 11.95 -7.08
C GLY A 306 -2.37 11.58 -5.77
N ARG A 307 -3.03 11.77 -4.61
CA ARG A 307 -2.49 11.28 -3.31
C ARG A 307 -2.56 9.75 -3.24
N TYR A 308 -1.63 9.15 -2.50
CA TYR A 308 -1.63 7.71 -2.27
C TYR A 308 -2.54 7.31 -1.12
N VAL A 309 -3.14 6.14 -1.27
CA VAL A 309 -4.15 5.56 -0.37
C VAL A 309 -3.85 4.08 -0.20
N ASP A 310 -3.95 3.61 1.04
CA ASP A 310 -4.03 2.20 1.40
C ASP A 310 -5.41 1.67 0.97
N PHE A 311 -5.48 0.70 0.06
CA PHE A 311 -6.74 0.17 -0.45
C PHE A 311 -7.46 -0.80 0.49
N ILE A 312 -6.79 -1.31 1.53
CA ILE A 312 -7.41 -2.15 2.55
C ILE A 312 -8.22 -1.29 3.52
N THR A 313 -7.63 -0.17 3.98
CA THR A 313 -8.28 0.71 4.98
C THR A 313 -9.00 1.89 4.36
N GLY A 314 -8.61 2.30 3.15
CA GLY A 314 -8.99 3.56 2.55
C GLY A 314 -8.28 4.76 3.17
N ASP A 315 -7.28 4.59 4.03
CA ASP A 315 -6.60 5.71 4.66
C ASP A 315 -5.45 6.24 3.80
N HIS A 316 -5.06 7.49 4.05
CA HIS A 316 -3.98 8.13 3.31
C HIS A 316 -2.63 7.47 3.59
N PHE A 317 -1.83 7.27 2.54
CA PHE A 317 -0.45 6.79 2.64
C PHE A 317 0.55 7.87 2.22
N SER A 318 1.60 8.10 3.02
CA SER A 318 2.72 8.99 2.68
C SER A 318 4.02 8.62 3.38
N LEU A 319 5.11 8.52 2.63
CA LEU A 319 6.47 8.38 3.17
C LEU A 319 6.99 9.65 3.86
N LEU A 320 6.22 10.74 3.94
CA LEU A 320 6.54 11.90 4.81
C LEU A 320 5.85 11.81 6.19
N LYS A 321 4.99 10.82 6.38
CA LYS A 321 4.16 10.64 7.58
C LYS A 321 4.31 9.22 8.11
N PRO A 322 5.28 8.97 9.01
CA PRO A 322 5.59 7.65 9.55
C PRO A 322 4.35 6.89 10.06
N GLU A 323 3.42 7.59 10.71
CA GLU A 323 2.17 7.03 11.21
C GLU A 323 1.31 6.39 10.10
N THR A 324 1.32 6.95 8.89
CA THR A 324 0.58 6.39 7.75
C THR A 324 1.29 5.19 7.12
N VAL A 325 2.61 5.12 7.24
CA VAL A 325 3.41 3.98 6.78
C VAL A 325 3.20 2.80 7.73
N GLU A 326 3.27 3.04 9.04
CA GLU A 326 2.96 2.03 10.05
C GLU A 326 1.52 1.50 9.89
N ALA A 327 0.54 2.37 9.66
CA ALA A 327 -0.84 1.95 9.39
C ALA A 327 -0.95 1.03 8.15
N ALA A 328 -0.30 1.38 7.04
CA ALA A 328 -0.30 0.57 5.82
C ALA A 328 0.43 -0.77 5.96
N ILE A 329 1.48 -0.82 6.79
CA ILE A 329 2.15 -2.07 7.16
C ILE A 329 1.21 -2.91 8.01
N VAL A 330 0.57 -2.31 9.02
CA VAL A 330 -0.37 -2.99 9.93
C VAL A 330 -1.57 -3.56 9.18
N SER A 331 -2.12 -2.83 8.21
CA SER A 331 -3.22 -3.32 7.38
C SER A 331 -2.84 -4.40 6.38
N GLY A 332 -1.55 -4.55 6.08
CA GLY A 332 -1.04 -5.44 5.03
C GLY A 332 -1.07 -4.82 3.63
N ALA A 333 -1.39 -3.53 3.52
CA ALA A 333 -1.33 -2.83 2.23
C ALA A 333 0.11 -2.67 1.74
N LEU A 334 1.05 -2.52 2.68
CA LEU A 334 2.49 -2.57 2.42
C LEU A 334 3.08 -3.83 3.04
N GLY A 335 3.39 -4.81 2.18
CA GLY A 335 3.99 -6.08 2.56
C GLY A 335 5.48 -6.15 2.27
N LYS A 336 6.17 -7.15 2.85
CA LYS A 336 7.61 -7.36 2.70
C LYS A 336 8.09 -7.44 1.24
N GLY A 337 7.35 -8.13 0.36
CA GLY A 337 7.70 -8.22 -1.05
C GLY A 337 7.51 -6.93 -1.87
N SER A 338 7.06 -5.83 -1.26
CA SER A 338 6.70 -4.59 -1.95
C SER A 338 7.34 -3.33 -1.34
N ILE A 339 8.30 -3.48 -0.42
CA ILE A 339 8.85 -2.36 0.36
C ILE A 339 9.54 -1.30 -0.50
N LEU A 340 10.14 -1.68 -1.63
CA LEU A 340 10.85 -0.73 -2.52
C LEU A 340 9.88 0.08 -3.39
N THR A 341 8.70 -0.46 -3.72
CA THR A 341 7.78 0.17 -4.68
C THR A 341 7.35 1.57 -4.25
N PRO A 342 6.88 1.82 -3.02
CA PRO A 342 6.54 3.18 -2.58
C PRO A 342 7.73 4.15 -2.64
N LEU A 343 8.93 3.71 -2.27
CA LEU A 343 10.14 4.54 -2.32
C LEU A 343 10.44 4.99 -3.75
N ILE A 344 10.44 4.06 -4.71
CA ILE A 344 10.68 4.35 -6.12
C ILE A 344 9.62 5.33 -6.66
N TRP A 345 8.36 5.17 -6.24
CA TRP A 345 7.27 6.04 -6.67
C TRP A 345 7.38 7.48 -6.17
N GLN A 346 7.88 7.71 -4.96
CA GLN A 346 7.99 9.04 -4.36
C GLN A 346 9.18 9.85 -4.89
N LEU A 347 10.27 9.18 -5.26
CA LEU A 347 11.49 9.86 -5.70
C LEU A 347 11.44 10.22 -7.19
N GLU A 348 12.05 11.35 -7.55
CA GLU A 348 12.26 11.70 -8.96
C GLU A 348 13.25 10.73 -9.61
N LYS A 349 14.36 10.45 -8.91
CA LYS A 349 15.40 9.54 -9.37
C LYS A 349 15.89 8.63 -8.25
N ILE A 350 16.00 7.33 -8.54
CA ILE A 350 16.55 6.34 -7.60
C ILE A 350 17.46 5.33 -8.30
N HIS A 351 18.58 5.02 -7.66
CA HIS A 351 19.52 3.99 -8.07
C HIS A 351 19.45 2.81 -7.12
N VAL A 352 18.80 1.74 -7.54
CA VAL A 352 18.76 0.49 -6.78
C VAL A 352 19.95 -0.37 -7.21
N ARG A 353 20.84 -0.66 -6.27
CA ARG A 353 21.99 -1.57 -6.43
C ARG A 353 21.68 -2.79 -5.59
N HIS A 354 21.31 -3.87 -6.25
CA HIS A 354 20.90 -5.11 -5.60
C HIS A 354 22.04 -6.14 -5.64
N LEU A 355 22.60 -6.42 -4.47
CA LEU A 355 23.52 -7.53 -4.26
C LEU A 355 22.69 -8.78 -3.94
N THR A 356 22.66 -9.73 -4.86
CA THR A 356 21.90 -10.98 -4.74
C THR A 356 22.74 -12.17 -5.18
N LEU A 357 22.52 -13.30 -4.54
CA LEU A 357 23.13 -14.56 -4.93
C LEU A 357 22.23 -15.40 -5.84
N ARG A 358 20.98 -14.97 -6.12
CA ARG A 358 20.12 -15.64 -7.09
C ARG A 358 20.71 -15.52 -8.50
N PRO A 359 20.60 -16.56 -9.34
CA PRO A 359 21.00 -16.48 -10.74
C PRO A 359 20.16 -15.41 -11.44
N THR A 360 20.70 -14.22 -11.58
CA THR A 360 20.08 -13.12 -12.30
C THR A 360 20.92 -12.85 -13.54
N PRO A 361 20.30 -12.72 -14.74
CA PRO A 361 21.04 -12.29 -15.90
C PRO A 361 21.59 -10.90 -15.60
N TYR A 362 22.91 -10.73 -15.73
CA TYR A 362 23.60 -9.48 -15.45
C TYR A 362 23.12 -8.40 -16.43
N THR A 363 22.05 -7.71 -16.04
CA THR A 363 21.26 -6.85 -16.90
C THR A 363 20.95 -5.58 -16.15
N ASN A 364 21.05 -4.48 -16.87
CA ASN A 364 20.73 -3.15 -16.39
C ASN A 364 19.28 -2.87 -16.70
N TYR A 365 18.52 -2.39 -15.71
CA TYR A 365 17.11 -2.08 -15.90
C TYR A 365 16.84 -0.60 -15.66
N ALA A 366 16.08 0.02 -16.57
CA ALA A 366 15.38 1.26 -16.30
C ALA A 366 14.12 0.96 -15.50
N LEU A 367 13.89 1.73 -14.43
CA LEU A 367 12.70 1.59 -13.58
C LEU A 367 11.59 2.50 -14.09
N LYS A 368 10.46 1.90 -14.50
CA LYS A 368 9.27 2.63 -14.91
C LYS A 368 8.14 2.48 -13.90
N LYS A 369 7.55 3.61 -13.53
CA LYS A 369 6.36 3.68 -12.67
C LYS A 369 5.13 3.32 -13.52
N ALA A 370 4.41 2.27 -13.14
CA ALA A 370 3.21 1.79 -13.84
C ALA A 370 2.03 1.58 -12.89
N LEU A 371 0.81 1.75 -13.39
CA LEU A 371 -0.38 1.40 -12.61
C LEU A 371 -0.83 -0.01 -13.00
N GLN A 372 -1.11 -0.84 -12.01
CA GLN A 372 -1.63 -2.20 -12.19
C GLN A 372 -3.05 -2.27 -11.63
N GLN A 373 -3.97 -2.85 -12.39
CA GLN A 373 -5.34 -3.09 -11.95
C GLN A 373 -5.35 -4.03 -10.73
N ASP A 374 -6.16 -3.71 -9.73
CA ASP A 374 -6.41 -4.62 -8.62
C ASP A 374 -7.45 -5.66 -9.00
N THR A 375 -7.17 -6.94 -8.77
CA THR A 375 -8.06 -8.04 -9.16
C THR A 375 -8.93 -8.55 -8.02
N ILE A 376 -8.66 -8.16 -6.76
CA ILE A 376 -9.31 -8.72 -5.56
C ILE A 376 -10.13 -7.68 -4.80
N LEU A 377 -9.56 -6.50 -4.52
CA LEU A 377 -10.25 -5.41 -3.81
C LEU A 377 -11.30 -4.68 -4.67
N GLY A 378 -11.37 -5.02 -5.96
CA GLY A 378 -12.43 -4.62 -6.87
C GLY A 378 -12.08 -3.45 -7.80
N GLU A 379 -12.91 -3.28 -8.82
CA GLU A 379 -12.80 -2.20 -9.80
C GLU A 379 -13.34 -0.87 -9.24
N PRO A 380 -12.76 0.29 -9.61
CA PRO A 380 -11.66 0.50 -10.55
C PRO A 380 -10.31 0.77 -9.87
N LEU A 381 -9.94 0.00 -8.85
CA LEU A 381 -8.72 0.27 -8.07
C LEU A 381 -7.46 -0.02 -8.88
N GLN A 382 -6.52 0.93 -8.88
CA GLN A 382 -5.22 0.80 -9.55
C GLN A 382 -4.08 0.95 -8.56
N ARG A 383 -3.34 -0.14 -8.35
CA ARG A 383 -2.15 -0.20 -7.50
C ARG A 383 -0.95 0.44 -8.19
N ILE A 384 -0.08 1.03 -7.39
CA ILE A 384 1.26 1.41 -7.87
C ILE A 384 2.08 0.14 -8.15
N SER A 385 2.83 0.12 -9.23
CA SER A 385 3.74 -0.97 -9.58
C SER A 385 4.98 -0.45 -10.29
N ILE A 386 5.99 -1.31 -10.41
CA ILE A 386 7.26 -1.01 -11.07
C ILE A 386 7.45 -2.00 -12.21
N GLN A 387 7.77 -1.47 -13.40
CA GLN A 387 8.20 -2.24 -14.55
C GLN A 387 9.71 -2.07 -14.75
N CYS A 388 10.42 -3.18 -14.92
CA CYS A 388 11.83 -3.19 -15.23
C CYS A 388 12.02 -3.42 -16.73
N GLU A 389 12.63 -2.46 -17.42
CA GLU A 389 12.95 -2.59 -18.84
C GLU A 389 14.45 -2.64 -19.05
N ASN A 390 14.93 -3.58 -19.87
CA ASN A 390 16.34 -3.68 -20.21
C ASN A 390 16.84 -2.36 -20.81
N THR A 391 17.96 -1.86 -20.31
CA THR A 391 18.60 -0.65 -20.80
C THR A 391 20.09 -0.84 -20.98
N GLU A 392 20.70 -0.03 -21.83
CA GLU A 392 22.14 0.02 -21.99
C GLU A 392 22.81 0.67 -20.77
N ARG A 393 24.08 0.33 -20.54
CA ARG A 393 24.85 0.84 -19.40
C ARG A 393 25.03 2.36 -19.46
N ASP A 394 25.22 2.92 -20.65
CA ASP A 394 25.56 4.34 -20.84
C ASP A 394 24.40 5.29 -20.52
N THR A 395 23.16 4.80 -20.52
CA THR A 395 21.96 5.58 -20.20
C THR A 395 21.53 5.42 -18.74
N LEU A 396 22.09 4.48 -17.98
CA LEU A 396 21.71 4.17 -16.60
C LEU A 396 21.61 5.43 -15.73
N LEU A 397 22.67 6.24 -15.71
CA LEU A 397 22.76 7.39 -14.80
C LEU A 397 21.81 8.53 -15.16
N SER A 398 21.13 8.48 -16.31
CA SER A 398 20.17 9.51 -16.73
C SER A 398 18.76 9.32 -16.15
N SER A 399 18.45 8.15 -15.59
CA SER A 399 17.13 7.82 -15.05
C SER A 399 17.21 6.98 -13.79
N SER A 400 16.05 6.70 -13.17
CA SER A 400 15.95 5.65 -12.15
C SER A 400 16.34 4.31 -12.75
N ASN A 401 17.11 3.52 -12.02
CA ASN A 401 17.63 2.25 -12.50
C ASN A 401 17.80 1.20 -11.41
N TYR A 402 17.85 -0.05 -11.86
CA TYR A 402 18.04 -1.23 -11.04
C TYR A 402 19.14 -2.11 -11.65
N ILE A 403 20.11 -2.48 -10.83
CA ILE A 403 21.22 -3.36 -11.21
C ILE A 403 21.25 -4.49 -10.19
N ALA A 404 21.02 -5.72 -10.64
CA ALA A 404 21.17 -6.93 -9.84
C ALA A 404 22.49 -7.63 -10.18
N THR A 405 23.25 -8.02 -9.16
CA THR A 405 24.52 -8.73 -9.34
C THR A 405 24.91 -9.50 -8.09
N SER A 406 25.71 -10.56 -8.25
CA SER A 406 26.39 -11.25 -7.15
C SER A 406 27.81 -10.74 -6.88
N ASN A 407 28.30 -9.80 -7.70
CA ASN A 407 29.66 -9.29 -7.61
C ASN A 407 29.71 -7.96 -6.85
N ILE A 408 30.41 -7.93 -5.71
CA ILE A 408 30.51 -6.76 -4.82
C ILE A 408 31.09 -5.53 -5.52
N ASP A 409 32.12 -5.70 -6.37
CA ASP A 409 32.73 -4.56 -7.08
C ASP A 409 31.77 -3.95 -8.11
N THR A 410 31.01 -4.79 -8.82
CA THR A 410 29.93 -4.33 -9.70
C THR A 410 28.86 -3.63 -8.89
N TRP A 411 28.41 -4.24 -7.80
CA TRP A 411 27.31 -3.73 -6.97
C TRP A 411 27.61 -2.31 -6.48
N LEU A 412 28.87 -2.04 -6.13
CA LEU A 412 29.34 -0.73 -5.68
C LEU A 412 29.79 0.18 -6.83
N SER A 413 29.71 -0.24 -8.09
CA SER A 413 30.11 0.57 -9.24
C SER A 413 28.98 1.48 -9.76
N PHE A 414 29.34 2.50 -10.54
CA PHE A 414 28.40 3.44 -11.17
C PHE A 414 27.44 4.09 -10.16
N ILE A 415 28.00 4.51 -9.02
CA ILE A 415 27.31 5.28 -7.98
C ILE A 415 27.62 6.76 -8.26
N PRO A 416 26.62 7.61 -8.54
CA PRO A 416 26.83 9.05 -8.69
C PRO A 416 27.52 9.66 -7.45
N ASP A 417 28.34 10.69 -7.64
CA ASP A 417 28.94 11.41 -6.52
C ASP A 417 27.91 12.26 -5.76
N ASN A 418 28.16 12.52 -4.47
CA ASN A 418 27.36 13.43 -3.62
C ASN A 418 25.87 13.10 -3.43
N VAL A 419 25.42 11.90 -3.81
CA VAL A 419 24.05 11.43 -3.56
C VAL A 419 23.97 10.68 -2.23
N ALA A 420 22.90 10.90 -1.48
CA ALA A 420 22.63 10.17 -0.24
C ALA A 420 22.44 8.67 -0.47
N ILE A 421 22.90 7.83 0.46
CA ILE A 421 22.80 6.37 0.36
C ILE A 421 21.96 5.82 1.51
N PHE A 422 20.96 5.00 1.17
CA PHE A 422 20.32 4.07 2.09
C PHE A 422 20.95 2.69 1.91
N LEU A 423 21.26 2.04 3.02
CA LEU A 423 21.73 0.66 3.06
C LEU A 423 20.63 -0.23 3.64
N HIS A 424 20.15 -1.17 2.84
CA HIS A 424 19.23 -2.21 3.27
C HIS A 424 19.94 -3.56 3.31
N ILE A 425 19.70 -4.33 4.37
CA ILE A 425 20.28 -5.66 4.59
C ILE A 425 19.18 -6.60 5.09
N ASP A 426 18.66 -7.43 4.19
CA ASP A 426 17.96 -8.64 4.57
C ASP A 426 19.00 -9.74 4.83
N MET A 427 18.89 -10.38 5.99
CA MET A 427 19.84 -11.41 6.41
C MET A 427 19.65 -12.74 5.67
N ASP A 428 18.52 -12.93 4.99
CA ASP A 428 18.33 -14.10 4.11
C ASP A 428 19.32 -14.14 2.94
N PHE A 429 19.88 -12.99 2.56
CA PHE A 429 21.01 -12.88 1.63
C PHE A 429 22.21 -13.71 2.07
N PHE A 430 22.47 -13.84 3.37
CA PHE A 430 23.62 -14.60 3.89
C PHE A 430 23.31 -16.07 4.00
N ASN A 431 22.07 -16.45 4.32
CA ASN A 431 21.62 -17.83 4.35
C ASN A 431 20.10 -17.85 4.17
N ASN A 432 19.64 -18.57 3.15
CA ASN A 432 18.21 -18.74 2.89
C ASN A 432 17.91 -20.24 2.81
N ARG A 433 18.30 -20.98 3.87
CA ARG A 433 18.16 -22.45 3.95
C ARG A 433 16.71 -22.88 3.79
N PHE A 434 15.79 -22.15 4.41
CA PHE A 434 14.39 -22.53 4.46
C PHE A 434 13.62 -22.05 3.22
N ASP A 435 13.92 -20.88 2.66
CA ASP A 435 13.23 -20.30 1.49
C ASP A 435 11.68 -20.38 1.62
N GLY A 436 11.19 -20.20 2.85
CA GLY A 436 9.76 -20.32 3.19
C GLY A 436 9.18 -21.74 3.17
N ASP A 437 10.01 -22.79 3.23
CA ASP A 437 9.58 -24.18 3.06
C ASP A 437 10.20 -25.15 4.11
N SER A 438 9.36 -25.96 4.76
CA SER A 438 9.80 -27.01 5.69
C SER A 438 10.45 -28.22 5.00
N SER A 439 10.18 -28.44 3.72
CA SER A 439 10.66 -29.59 2.93
C SER A 439 11.91 -29.24 2.09
N TRP A 440 12.64 -28.19 2.47
CA TRP A 440 13.83 -27.70 1.75
C TRP A 440 14.91 -28.77 1.47
N GLN A 441 14.95 -29.85 2.25
CA GLN A 441 15.88 -30.98 2.05
C GLN A 441 15.44 -31.98 0.96
N GLU A 442 14.16 -32.02 0.64
CA GLU A 442 13.55 -33.06 -0.21
C GLU A 442 13.46 -32.64 -1.68
N ASP A 443 13.50 -31.33 -1.96
CA ASP A 443 13.38 -30.79 -3.31
C ASP A 443 14.74 -30.78 -4.05
N LYS A 444 14.97 -31.84 -4.84
CA LYS A 444 16.21 -32.06 -5.60
C LYS A 444 16.45 -31.03 -6.74
N GLY A 445 15.48 -30.15 -7.02
CA GLY A 445 15.59 -29.13 -8.07
C GLY A 445 15.86 -27.72 -7.55
N ARG A 446 15.76 -27.47 -6.24
CA ARG A 446 15.82 -26.13 -5.66
C ARG A 446 17.26 -25.71 -5.34
N ARG A 447 17.53 -24.40 -5.39
CA ARG A 447 18.81 -23.84 -4.92
C ARG A 447 18.85 -23.98 -3.39
N ILE A 448 19.73 -24.84 -2.89
CA ILE A 448 20.01 -24.91 -1.45
C ILE A 448 21.01 -23.80 -1.12
N HIS A 449 20.58 -22.80 -0.37
CA HIS A 449 21.42 -21.70 0.07
C HIS A 449 21.71 -21.81 1.57
N ASP A 450 22.55 -22.78 1.94
CA ASP A 450 22.91 -23.09 3.32
C ASP A 450 24.44 -23.02 3.58
N PRO A 451 25.06 -21.83 3.46
CA PRO A 451 26.48 -21.67 3.72
C PRO A 451 26.79 -21.80 5.21
N SER A 452 28.00 -22.26 5.51
CA SER A 452 28.53 -22.31 6.88
C SER A 452 28.69 -20.91 7.49
N LEU A 453 28.73 -20.83 8.82
CA LEU A 453 28.95 -19.56 9.53
C LEU A 453 30.21 -18.82 9.04
N ASN A 454 31.30 -19.54 8.77
CA ASN A 454 32.56 -18.95 8.30
C ASN A 454 32.41 -18.32 6.90
N GLU A 455 31.64 -18.95 6.01
CA GLU A 455 31.38 -18.42 4.67
C GLU A 455 30.52 -17.14 4.76
N GLN A 456 29.48 -17.15 5.60
CA GLN A 456 28.64 -15.98 5.87
C GLN A 456 29.49 -14.81 6.43
N GLN A 457 30.32 -15.08 7.44
CA GLN A 457 31.21 -14.08 8.04
C GLN A 457 32.22 -13.53 7.03
N LYS A 458 32.80 -14.37 6.17
CA LYS A 458 33.72 -13.94 5.12
C LYS A 458 33.01 -13.02 4.12
N LEU A 459 31.82 -13.42 3.65
CA LEU A 459 31.03 -12.62 2.72
C LEU A 459 30.68 -11.25 3.31
N LEU A 460 30.26 -11.21 4.57
CA LEU A 460 29.98 -9.96 5.28
C LEU A 460 31.21 -9.04 5.34
N LYS A 461 32.41 -9.57 5.67
CA LYS A 461 33.65 -8.77 5.63
C LYS A 461 33.95 -8.25 4.23
N ASP A 462 33.80 -9.08 3.21
CA ASP A 462 34.09 -8.71 1.83
C ASP A 462 33.19 -7.54 1.37
N ILE A 463 31.92 -7.54 1.78
CA ILE A 463 30.94 -6.46 1.52
C ILE A 463 31.39 -5.14 2.17
N PHE A 464 31.64 -5.14 3.49
CA PHE A 464 32.02 -3.93 4.21
C PHE A 464 33.42 -3.42 3.81
N ALA A 465 34.35 -4.32 3.48
CA ALA A 465 35.63 -3.96 2.89
C ALA A 465 35.45 -3.27 1.53
N GLY A 466 34.49 -3.72 0.70
CA GLY A 466 34.10 -3.04 -0.54
C GLY A 466 33.56 -1.63 -0.30
N ILE A 467 32.60 -1.48 0.61
CA ILE A 467 32.00 -0.18 1.00
C ILE A 467 33.09 0.79 1.49
N LYS A 468 34.02 0.30 2.33
CA LYS A 468 35.16 1.08 2.84
C LYS A 468 36.12 1.49 1.72
N ARG A 469 36.51 0.54 0.86
CA ARG A 469 37.44 0.77 -0.26
C ARG A 469 36.92 1.87 -1.20
N GLN A 470 35.61 1.90 -1.44
CA GLN A 470 34.96 2.93 -2.26
C GLN A 470 34.58 4.20 -1.49
N SER A 471 34.89 4.27 -0.18
CA SER A 471 34.57 5.43 0.68
C SER A 471 33.08 5.80 0.73
N LEU A 472 32.18 4.83 0.47
CA LEU A 472 30.74 5.06 0.43
C LEU A 472 30.10 5.18 1.81
N HIS A 473 30.73 4.61 2.84
CA HIS A 473 30.25 4.64 4.23
C HIS A 473 29.92 6.05 4.74
N GLN A 474 30.65 7.08 4.29
CA GLN A 474 30.42 8.47 4.70
C GLN A 474 29.11 9.06 4.17
N ARG A 475 28.53 8.44 3.14
CA ARG A 475 27.29 8.86 2.48
C ARG A 475 26.08 8.02 2.89
N ILE A 476 26.29 6.96 3.68
CA ILE A 476 25.21 6.13 4.23
C ILE A 476 24.55 6.90 5.37
N ILE A 477 23.30 7.26 5.16
CA ILE A 477 22.52 8.13 6.05
C ILE A 477 21.38 7.40 6.76
N ASP A 478 21.01 6.22 6.28
CA ASP A 478 20.06 5.29 6.88
C ASP A 478 20.54 3.86 6.64
N VAL A 479 20.46 3.02 7.67
CA VAL A 479 20.72 1.58 7.59
C VAL A 479 19.55 0.79 8.17
N SER A 480 19.03 -0.10 7.35
CA SER A 480 17.85 -0.90 7.64
C SER A 480 18.26 -2.38 7.59
N ILE A 481 18.01 -3.10 8.68
CA ILE A 481 18.45 -4.50 8.84
C ILE A 481 17.26 -5.36 9.26
N CYS A 482 17.11 -6.52 8.63
CA CYS A 482 16.04 -7.47 8.93
C CYS A 482 16.57 -8.89 9.10
N LEU A 483 16.03 -9.61 10.10
CA LEU A 483 16.45 -10.98 10.40
C LEU A 483 15.71 -12.05 9.61
N SER A 484 14.61 -11.73 8.94
CA SER A 484 13.79 -12.62 8.11
C SER A 484 13.59 -14.04 8.66
N PRO A 485 12.85 -14.17 9.80
CA PRO A 485 12.49 -15.46 10.36
C PRO A 485 11.91 -16.42 9.33
N SER A 486 12.36 -17.68 9.39
CA SER A 486 12.02 -18.75 8.44
C SER A 486 12.50 -18.58 7.01
N PHE A 487 13.41 -17.63 6.79
CA PHE A 487 14.32 -17.60 5.66
C PHE A 487 15.75 -17.73 6.19
N PHE A 488 16.17 -16.81 7.08
CA PHE A 488 17.48 -16.82 7.74
C PHE A 488 17.48 -17.59 9.07
N PRO A 489 18.31 -18.64 9.23
CA PRO A 489 18.29 -19.50 10.41
C PRO A 489 18.67 -18.82 11.72
N ALA A 490 17.87 -19.07 12.76
CA ALA A 490 17.96 -18.49 14.09
C ALA A 490 19.28 -18.78 14.81
N GLU A 491 19.96 -19.89 14.51
CA GLU A 491 21.29 -20.14 15.05
C GLU A 491 22.35 -19.13 14.61
N PHE A 492 22.13 -18.44 13.48
CA PHE A 492 23.06 -17.46 12.93
C PHE A 492 22.70 -16.02 13.29
N TRP A 493 21.52 -15.78 13.86
CA TRP A 493 21.04 -14.44 14.22
C TRP A 493 22.04 -13.71 15.11
N GLU A 494 22.43 -14.29 16.25
CA GLU A 494 23.41 -13.69 17.15
C GLU A 494 24.78 -13.45 16.50
N PRO A 495 25.51 -14.48 16.05
CA PRO A 495 26.89 -14.30 15.62
C PRO A 495 27.04 -13.42 14.38
N ILE A 496 26.10 -13.46 13.42
CA ILE A 496 26.17 -12.62 12.22
C ILE A 496 25.72 -11.18 12.53
N THR A 497 24.65 -10.99 13.31
CA THR A 497 24.20 -9.62 13.66
C THR A 497 25.24 -8.89 14.50
N GLU A 498 25.87 -9.55 15.48
CA GLU A 498 26.93 -8.92 16.27
C GLU A 498 28.11 -8.47 15.40
N MET A 499 28.46 -9.28 14.40
CA MET A 499 29.52 -8.96 13.47
C MET A 499 29.11 -7.82 12.52
N LEU A 500 27.90 -7.85 11.97
CA LEU A 500 27.33 -6.78 11.16
C LEU A 500 27.37 -5.44 11.90
N PHE A 501 26.89 -5.43 13.15
CA PHE A 501 26.90 -4.21 13.96
C PHE A 501 28.32 -3.70 14.23
N ARG A 502 29.29 -4.62 14.40
CA ARG A 502 30.71 -4.25 14.56
C ARG A 502 31.26 -3.58 13.30
N GLU A 503 31.08 -4.19 12.12
CA GLU A 503 31.54 -3.64 10.84
C GLU A 503 30.88 -2.28 10.57
N CYS A 504 29.57 -2.15 10.80
CA CYS A 504 28.87 -0.88 10.68
C CYS A 504 29.43 0.20 11.62
N LYS A 505 29.75 -0.14 12.87
CA LYS A 505 30.34 0.82 13.83
C LYS A 505 31.76 1.22 13.46
N GLU A 506 32.58 0.28 12.99
CA GLU A 506 33.95 0.56 12.52
C GLU A 506 33.95 1.55 11.35
N LEU A 507 32.90 1.54 10.53
CA LEU A 507 32.69 2.49 9.44
C LEU A 507 31.86 3.73 9.82
N SER A 508 31.48 3.88 11.10
CA SER A 508 30.60 4.96 11.59
C SER A 508 29.24 5.05 10.88
N ILE A 509 28.75 3.92 10.36
CA ILE A 509 27.39 3.79 9.79
C ILE A 509 26.38 3.70 10.93
N LEU A 510 26.70 2.90 11.96
CA LEU A 510 25.93 2.79 13.19
C LEU A 510 26.58 3.55 14.35
N SER A 511 25.76 3.99 15.29
CA SER A 511 26.21 4.59 16.55
C SER A 511 26.86 3.56 17.45
N MET A 512 27.80 3.99 18.30
CA MET A 512 28.36 3.11 19.33
C MET A 512 27.28 2.61 20.31
N ASN A 513 26.22 3.39 20.50
CA ASN A 513 25.09 3.07 21.37
C ASN A 513 24.11 2.06 20.74
N ASP A 514 24.13 1.88 19.42
CA ASP A 514 23.27 0.89 18.75
C ASP A 514 23.75 -0.51 19.12
N LYS A 515 22.91 -1.32 19.77
CA LYS A 515 23.24 -2.69 20.18
C LYS A 515 22.72 -3.70 19.18
N ALA A 516 23.25 -4.92 19.10
CA ALA A 516 22.70 -6.01 18.28
C ALA A 516 21.49 -6.71 18.92
N THR A 517 21.29 -6.55 20.24
CA THR A 517 20.15 -7.10 20.99
C THR A 517 19.36 -5.99 21.68
N ILE A 518 18.14 -6.31 22.14
CA ILE A 518 17.31 -5.42 22.98
C ILE A 518 17.67 -5.56 24.48
N LYS A 519 18.66 -6.40 24.83
CA LYS A 519 19.13 -6.61 26.22
C LYS A 519 19.97 -5.46 26.79
#